data_AF-A0AAX3PNB3-F1
#
_entry.id   AF-A0AAX3PNB3-F1
#
_cell.length_a   1.000
_cell.length_b   1.000
_cell.length_c   1.000
_cell.angle_alpha   90.00
_cell.angle_beta   90.00
_cell.angle_gamma   90.00
#
_symmetry.space_group_name_H-M   'P 1'
#
loop_
_entity.id
_entity.type
_entity.pdbx_description
1 polymer ?
#
loop_
_entity_poly.entity_id
_entity_poly.type
_entity_poly.pdbx_seq_one_letter_code
_entity_poly.pdbx_strand_id
1 'polypeptide(L)'
;MAFSIKDLYFKILDFEKILYFETILDFKAEDFFESVIKKWIVENDYKNYISNISNKISGRKNELLQEDIWELYALSRVLDLLTLPFQTDNDADDSDWKGPRITVAEYIEFNNLLGLEINTPFSFKPFNCEIIEAQIGMNDFEIIECNFPAVKLNNLMIKKAGVKILLNPDKFNLNLINKASIYWAFRRKNRKYFDLSQGWGSNSQWRTDLRLDIETENSYIYNVTGRFNLNSPTIELTEELNQQDLELNEAVELTVFRHFMKCTKDDSDLFPYDFRFEEQKVNRTRMIFI
;
A
#
# COMPACT_ATOMS: atom_id res chain seq x y z
N MET A 1 -0.15 -26.84 -12.52
CA MET A 1 -1.13 -25.76 -12.67
C MET A 1 -0.58 -24.62 -11.81
N ALA A 2 -0.21 -23.48 -12.40
CA ALA A 2 0.31 -22.37 -11.60
C ALA A 2 -0.88 -21.74 -10.87
N PHE A 3 -0.91 -21.87 -9.55
CA PHE A 3 -1.95 -21.30 -8.71
C PHE A 3 -1.70 -19.79 -8.54
N SER A 4 -2.77 -18.98 -8.55
CA SER A 4 -2.67 -17.52 -8.42
C SER A 4 -3.33 -17.08 -7.12
N ILE A 5 -2.73 -16.10 -6.43
CA ILE A 5 -3.29 -15.51 -5.20
C ILE A 5 -4.63 -14.81 -5.42
N LYS A 6 -4.97 -14.55 -6.68
CA LYS A 6 -6.33 -14.17 -7.11
C LYS A 6 -7.39 -15.16 -6.64
N ASP A 7 -7.08 -16.45 -6.53
CA ASP A 7 -8.02 -17.46 -6.03
C ASP A 7 -8.30 -17.25 -4.53
N LEU A 8 -7.28 -16.91 -3.75
CA LEU A 8 -7.45 -16.54 -2.33
C LEU A 8 -8.26 -15.25 -2.19
N TYR A 9 -8.02 -14.26 -3.05
CA TYR A 9 -8.82 -13.04 -3.09
C TYR A 9 -10.31 -13.34 -3.27
N PHE A 10 -10.68 -14.20 -4.24
CA PHE A 10 -12.09 -14.56 -4.42
C PHE A 10 -12.66 -15.36 -3.25
N LYS A 11 -11.88 -16.25 -2.62
CA LYS A 11 -12.30 -16.91 -1.39
C LYS A 11 -12.60 -15.89 -0.28
N ILE A 12 -11.78 -14.85 -0.11
CA ILE A 12 -12.06 -13.77 0.86
C ILE A 12 -13.38 -13.05 0.53
N LEU A 13 -13.63 -12.72 -0.75
CA LEU A 13 -14.87 -12.06 -1.15
C LEU A 13 -16.11 -12.95 -1.06
N ASP A 14 -15.97 -14.25 -1.26
CA ASP A 14 -17.09 -15.17 -1.04
C ASP A 14 -17.46 -15.22 0.44
N PHE A 15 -16.49 -15.04 1.36
CA PHE A 15 -16.78 -14.82 2.78
C PHE A 15 -17.51 -13.50 3.05
N GLU A 16 -17.18 -12.41 2.33
CA GLU A 16 -17.97 -11.16 2.40
C GLU A 16 -19.45 -11.44 2.04
N LYS A 17 -19.71 -12.17 0.94
CA LYS A 17 -21.07 -12.54 0.54
C LYS A 17 -21.77 -13.47 1.52
N ILE A 18 -21.06 -14.44 2.08
CA ILE A 18 -21.57 -15.37 3.10
C ILE A 18 -21.99 -14.56 4.33
N LEU A 19 -21.17 -13.61 4.80
CA LEU A 19 -21.50 -12.78 5.95
C LEU A 19 -22.78 -11.97 5.73
N TYR A 20 -22.98 -11.40 4.53
CA TYR A 20 -24.23 -10.72 4.15
C TYR A 20 -25.46 -11.64 4.21
N PHE A 21 -25.29 -12.93 3.95
CA PHE A 21 -26.36 -13.93 4.02
C PHE A 21 -26.55 -14.47 5.44
N GLU A 22 -25.49 -14.55 6.25
CA GLU A 22 -25.51 -14.95 7.66
C GLU A 22 -26.06 -13.86 8.58
N THR A 23 -26.03 -12.57 8.23
CA THR A 23 -26.81 -11.55 8.97
C THR A 23 -28.32 -11.83 8.97
N ILE A 24 -28.79 -12.70 8.06
CA ILE A 24 -30.18 -13.16 7.96
C ILE A 24 -30.40 -14.46 8.77
N LEU A 25 -29.34 -15.19 9.14
CA LEU A 25 -29.41 -16.50 9.81
C LEU A 25 -28.27 -16.65 10.84
N ASP A 26 -28.59 -16.85 12.12
CA ASP A 26 -27.66 -17.05 13.27
C ASP A 26 -26.59 -18.15 13.03
N PHE A 27 -25.59 -17.88 12.20
CA PHE A 27 -24.53 -18.81 11.84
C PHE A 27 -23.26 -18.49 12.64
N LYS A 28 -22.60 -19.55 13.13
CA LYS A 28 -21.29 -19.46 13.77
C LYS A 28 -20.22 -19.67 12.70
N ALA A 29 -19.70 -18.59 12.13
CA ALA A 29 -18.60 -18.67 11.18
C ALA A 29 -17.39 -19.40 11.78
N GLU A 30 -16.85 -20.37 11.04
CA GLU A 30 -15.59 -21.06 11.33
C GLU A 30 -14.43 -20.05 11.42
N ASP A 31 -13.34 -20.45 12.08
CA ASP A 31 -12.09 -19.70 12.12
C ASP A 31 -11.58 -19.45 10.70
N PHE A 32 -11.76 -18.23 10.17
CA PHE A 32 -11.44 -17.86 8.79
C PHE A 32 -9.96 -18.06 8.47
N PHE A 33 -9.08 -17.75 9.42
CA PHE A 33 -7.64 -17.83 9.21
C PHE A 33 -7.18 -19.29 9.10
N GLU A 34 -7.60 -20.14 10.04
CA GLU A 34 -7.27 -21.57 10.01
C GLU A 34 -7.97 -22.32 8.86
N SER A 35 -9.26 -22.05 8.63
CA SER A 35 -10.08 -22.83 7.71
C SER A 35 -9.87 -22.47 6.24
N VAL A 36 -9.46 -21.23 5.94
CA VAL A 36 -9.29 -20.72 4.56
C VAL A 36 -7.84 -20.40 4.25
N ILE A 37 -7.24 -19.47 5.01
CA ILE A 37 -5.94 -18.89 4.68
C ILE A 37 -4.83 -19.94 4.78
N LYS A 38 -4.70 -20.58 5.95
CA LYS A 38 -3.63 -21.57 6.17
C LYS A 38 -3.72 -22.76 5.22
N LYS A 39 -4.93 -23.30 5.03
CA LYS A 39 -5.15 -24.40 4.08
C LYS A 39 -4.76 -24.00 2.66
N TRP A 40 -5.19 -22.81 2.20
CA TRP A 40 -4.86 -22.33 0.88
C TRP A 40 -3.35 -22.20 0.67
N ILE A 41 -2.61 -21.63 1.63
CA ILE A 41 -1.14 -21.50 1.50
C ILE A 41 -0.48 -22.86 1.32
N VAL A 42 -0.85 -23.85 2.15
CA VAL A 42 -0.27 -25.20 2.11
C VAL A 42 -0.60 -25.91 0.79
N GLU A 43 -1.86 -25.81 0.33
CA GLU A 43 -2.33 -26.48 -0.90
C GLU A 43 -1.68 -25.92 -2.17
N ASN A 44 -1.31 -24.64 -2.17
CA ASN A 44 -0.89 -23.92 -3.39
C ASN A 44 0.62 -23.69 -3.48
N ASP A 45 1.40 -24.07 -2.45
CA ASP A 45 2.86 -23.89 -2.39
C ASP A 45 3.32 -22.46 -2.73
N TYR A 46 2.49 -21.47 -2.37
CA TYR A 46 2.66 -20.09 -2.81
C TYR A 46 3.97 -19.45 -2.30
N LYS A 47 4.48 -19.94 -1.16
CA LYS A 47 5.78 -19.55 -0.61
C LYS A 47 6.92 -19.78 -1.61
N ASN A 48 6.95 -20.93 -2.30
CA ASN A 48 8.01 -21.21 -3.27
C ASN A 48 7.93 -20.28 -4.47
N TYR A 49 6.70 -19.95 -4.90
CA TYR A 49 6.48 -18.97 -5.95
C TYR A 49 6.98 -17.56 -5.55
N ILE A 50 6.62 -17.08 -4.35
CA ILE A 50 7.12 -15.80 -3.81
C ILE A 50 8.65 -15.80 -3.66
N SER A 51 9.23 -16.92 -3.22
CA SER A 51 10.69 -17.05 -3.13
C SER A 51 11.37 -16.93 -4.51
N ASN A 52 10.75 -17.46 -5.57
CA ASN A 52 11.27 -17.32 -6.94
C ASN A 52 11.21 -15.87 -7.43
N ILE A 53 10.12 -15.15 -7.13
CA ILE A 53 10.02 -13.72 -7.42
C ILE A 53 11.09 -12.95 -6.64
N SER A 54 11.26 -13.24 -5.36
CA SER A 54 12.27 -12.58 -4.50
C SER A 54 13.66 -12.62 -5.11
N ASN A 55 14.05 -13.75 -5.71
CA ASN A 55 15.37 -13.94 -6.33
C ASN A 55 15.59 -13.06 -7.57
N LYS A 56 14.52 -12.55 -8.19
CA LYS A 56 14.57 -11.64 -9.36
C LYS A 56 14.72 -10.17 -8.96
N ILE A 57 14.63 -9.85 -7.67
CA ILE A 57 14.68 -8.48 -7.15
C ILE A 57 16.03 -8.27 -6.48
N SER A 58 16.85 -7.33 -6.99
CA SER A 58 18.16 -7.03 -6.40
C SER A 58 18.59 -5.57 -6.59
N GLY A 59 18.59 -4.81 -5.49
CA GLY A 59 18.97 -3.41 -5.51
C GLY A 59 18.06 -2.61 -6.45
N ARG A 60 18.65 -1.86 -7.39
CA ARG A 60 17.88 -1.09 -8.40
C ARG A 60 17.40 -1.93 -9.59
N LYS A 61 18.00 -3.10 -9.81
CA LYS A 61 17.64 -3.97 -10.92
C LYS A 61 16.56 -4.94 -10.44
N ASN A 62 15.50 -5.05 -11.22
CA ASN A 62 14.55 -6.13 -11.08
C ASN A 62 14.41 -6.80 -12.45
N GLU A 63 14.41 -8.12 -12.44
CA GLU A 63 14.19 -8.96 -13.62
C GLU A 63 12.75 -9.52 -13.59
N LEU A 64 11.84 -8.74 -13.00
CA LEU A 64 10.43 -9.10 -12.90
C LEU A 64 9.84 -9.13 -14.30
N LEU A 65 9.19 -10.25 -14.61
CA LEU A 65 8.32 -10.34 -15.77
C LEU A 65 7.00 -9.61 -15.46
N GLN A 66 6.28 -9.27 -16.52
CA GLN A 66 4.98 -8.60 -16.39
C GLN A 66 4.00 -9.43 -15.54
N GLU A 67 4.04 -10.75 -15.68
CA GLU A 67 3.23 -11.68 -14.90
C GLU A 67 3.60 -11.68 -13.41
N ASP A 68 4.87 -11.49 -13.08
CA ASP A 68 5.30 -11.35 -11.68
C ASP A 68 4.71 -10.07 -11.07
N ILE A 69 4.70 -8.96 -11.83
CA ILE A 69 4.13 -7.68 -11.40
C ILE A 69 2.62 -7.79 -11.14
N TRP A 70 1.89 -8.44 -12.05
CA TRP A 70 0.44 -8.68 -11.89
C TRP A 70 0.11 -9.56 -10.70
N GLU A 71 0.94 -10.57 -10.44
CA GLU A 71 0.75 -11.47 -9.30
C GLU A 71 1.07 -10.77 -7.97
N LEU A 72 2.10 -9.92 -7.94
CA LEU A 72 2.38 -9.05 -6.78
C LEU A 72 1.29 -8.00 -6.56
N TYR A 73 0.66 -7.49 -7.63
CA TYR A 73 -0.51 -6.64 -7.54
C TYR A 73 -1.72 -7.39 -6.95
N ALA A 74 -1.94 -8.65 -7.35
CA ALA A 74 -2.98 -9.47 -6.75
C ALA A 74 -2.72 -9.72 -5.25
N LEU A 75 -1.46 -9.95 -4.85
CA LEU A 75 -1.05 -10.05 -3.45
C LEU A 75 -1.33 -8.75 -2.69
N SER A 76 -1.02 -7.57 -3.25
CA SER A 76 -1.28 -6.29 -2.58
C SER A 76 -2.78 -6.08 -2.31
N ARG A 77 -3.66 -6.53 -3.22
CA ARG A 77 -5.12 -6.52 -3.02
C ARG A 77 -5.57 -7.43 -1.88
N VAL A 78 -5.00 -8.63 -1.78
CA VAL A 78 -5.27 -9.52 -0.63
C VAL A 78 -4.85 -8.83 0.67
N LEU A 79 -3.67 -8.22 0.71
CA LEU A 79 -3.21 -7.48 1.89
C LEU A 79 -4.07 -6.26 2.20
N ASP A 80 -4.61 -5.57 1.19
CA ASP A 80 -5.60 -4.50 1.38
C ASP A 80 -6.85 -5.03 2.08
N LEU A 81 -7.41 -6.17 1.64
CA LEU A 81 -8.56 -6.80 2.30
C LEU A 81 -8.26 -7.24 3.73
N LEU A 82 -7.11 -7.90 3.97
CA LEU A 82 -6.73 -8.40 5.30
C LEU A 82 -6.47 -7.28 6.31
N THR A 83 -6.28 -6.03 5.86
CA THR A 83 -6.03 -4.88 6.75
C THR A 83 -7.23 -3.98 6.95
N LEU A 84 -8.37 -4.21 6.28
CA LEU A 84 -9.60 -3.46 6.52
C LEU A 84 -10.05 -3.50 7.99
N PRO A 85 -10.00 -4.65 8.71
CA PRO A 85 -10.48 -4.72 10.10
C PRO A 85 -9.65 -3.88 11.08
N PHE A 86 -8.45 -3.46 10.68
CA PHE A 86 -7.54 -2.68 11.50
C PHE A 86 -7.60 -1.17 11.18
N GLN A 87 -8.41 -0.75 10.21
CA GLN A 87 -8.56 0.65 9.84
C GLN A 87 -9.71 1.28 10.62
N THR A 88 -9.61 2.58 10.87
CA THR A 88 -10.72 3.37 11.43
C THR A 88 -11.83 3.49 10.40
N ASP A 89 -13.05 3.17 10.80
CA ASP A 89 -14.23 3.22 9.94
C ASP A 89 -14.66 4.66 9.64
N ASN A 90 -14.52 5.06 8.38
CA ASN A 90 -15.03 6.33 7.87
C ASN A 90 -15.92 6.13 6.62
N ASP A 91 -16.46 4.91 6.43
CA ASP A 91 -17.37 4.51 5.34
C ASP A 91 -16.85 4.80 3.91
N ALA A 92 -15.53 4.88 3.72
CA ALA A 92 -14.95 5.34 2.45
C ALA A 92 -15.11 4.38 1.27
N ASP A 93 -15.45 3.10 1.52
CA ASP A 93 -15.71 2.09 0.48
C ASP A 93 -17.20 1.78 0.32
N ASP A 94 -18.08 2.62 0.88
CA ASP A 94 -19.55 2.49 0.83
C ASP A 94 -20.08 1.11 1.27
N SER A 95 -19.32 0.39 2.10
CA SER A 95 -19.63 -0.98 2.54
C SER A 95 -19.60 -1.11 4.06
N ASP A 96 -20.63 -1.76 4.61
CA ASP A 96 -20.69 -2.09 6.04
C ASP A 96 -19.71 -3.22 6.44
N TRP A 97 -19.17 -3.97 5.47
CA TRP A 97 -18.28 -5.09 5.74
C TRP A 97 -16.92 -4.60 6.24
N LYS A 98 -16.61 -4.86 7.52
CA LYS A 98 -15.35 -4.41 8.16
C LYS A 98 -14.09 -5.13 7.67
N GLY A 99 -14.23 -6.08 6.76
CA GLY A 99 -13.16 -6.97 6.34
C GLY A 99 -13.27 -8.37 6.98
N PRO A 100 -12.37 -9.28 6.61
CA PRO A 100 -12.38 -10.64 7.13
C PRO A 100 -12.07 -10.65 8.63
N ARG A 101 -12.61 -11.62 9.36
CA ARG A 101 -12.29 -11.79 10.78
C ARG A 101 -10.86 -12.33 10.92
N ILE A 102 -9.90 -11.44 11.16
CA ILE A 102 -8.49 -11.75 11.36
C ILE A 102 -7.89 -10.77 12.39
N THR A 103 -6.93 -11.24 13.18
CA THR A 103 -6.13 -10.46 14.13
C THR A 103 -4.82 -9.98 13.51
N VAL A 104 -4.17 -9.00 14.12
CA VAL A 104 -2.84 -8.54 13.66
C VAL A 104 -1.81 -9.67 13.75
N ALA A 105 -1.92 -10.56 14.74
CA ALA A 105 -1.03 -11.72 14.87
C ALA A 105 -1.19 -12.71 13.70
N GLU A 106 -2.43 -12.99 13.30
CA GLU A 106 -2.72 -13.85 12.15
C GLU A 106 -2.33 -13.18 10.82
N TYR A 107 -2.46 -11.85 10.71
CA TYR A 107 -1.93 -11.11 9.56
C TYR A 107 -0.39 -11.23 9.46
N ILE A 108 0.32 -11.14 10.59
CA ILE A 108 1.76 -11.36 10.64
C ILE A 108 2.09 -12.80 10.26
N GLU A 109 1.36 -13.78 10.79
CA GLU A 109 1.55 -15.19 10.49
C GLU A 109 1.30 -15.50 9.00
N PHE A 110 0.25 -14.95 8.38
CA PHE A 110 -0.01 -15.03 6.95
C PHE A 110 1.24 -14.66 6.13
N ASN A 111 1.81 -13.49 6.41
CA ASN A 111 2.97 -12.99 5.67
C ASN A 111 4.22 -13.84 5.93
N ASN A 112 4.44 -14.28 7.17
CA ASN A 112 5.55 -15.18 7.51
C ASN A 112 5.45 -16.52 6.78
N LEU A 113 4.25 -17.08 6.63
CA LEU A 113 4.01 -18.32 5.89
C LEU A 113 4.33 -18.17 4.39
N LEU A 114 4.15 -16.97 3.82
CA LEU A 114 4.55 -16.66 2.44
C LEU A 114 6.05 -16.36 2.28
N GLY A 115 6.80 -16.23 3.39
CA GLY A 115 8.21 -15.84 3.36
C GLY A 115 8.44 -14.35 3.13
N LEU A 116 7.44 -13.51 3.43
CA LEU A 116 7.53 -12.06 3.34
C LEU A 116 8.15 -11.46 4.62
N GLU A 117 8.81 -10.32 4.48
CA GLU A 117 9.40 -9.60 5.60
C GLU A 117 8.39 -8.62 6.20
N ILE A 118 8.22 -8.69 7.53
CA ILE A 118 7.34 -7.81 8.30
C ILE A 118 8.16 -6.78 9.06
N ASN A 119 7.75 -5.52 9.00
CA ASN A 119 8.39 -4.43 9.75
C ASN A 119 7.38 -3.50 10.41
N THR A 120 7.40 -3.45 11.74
CA THR A 120 6.68 -2.45 12.54
C THR A 120 7.56 -1.21 12.73
N PRO A 121 7.22 -0.05 12.12
CA PRO A 121 8.07 1.13 12.19
C PRO A 121 8.04 1.79 13.57
N PHE A 122 9.22 2.11 14.11
CA PHE A 122 9.38 2.95 15.31
C PHE A 122 9.55 4.44 14.99
N SER A 123 9.76 4.77 13.71
CA SER A 123 9.90 6.14 13.22
C SER A 123 9.19 6.26 11.88
N PHE A 124 8.47 7.35 11.67
CA PHE A 124 7.76 7.57 10.42
C PHE A 124 8.74 7.76 9.25
N LYS A 125 8.52 7.00 8.19
CA LYS A 125 9.12 7.23 6.87
C LYS A 125 8.04 6.98 5.83
N PRO A 126 7.81 7.92 4.89
CA PRO A 126 6.79 7.71 3.85
C PRO A 126 7.02 6.43 3.05
N PHE A 127 8.26 5.96 2.92
CA PHE A 127 8.59 4.71 2.24
C PHE A 127 7.88 3.48 2.83
N ASN A 128 7.82 3.36 4.16
CA ASN A 128 7.26 2.17 4.83
C ASN A 128 6.02 2.48 5.68
N CYS A 129 5.55 3.73 5.72
CA CYS A 129 4.39 4.17 6.48
C CYS A 129 3.35 4.80 5.56
N GLU A 130 2.10 4.40 5.72
CA GLU A 130 0.91 5.07 5.23
C GLU A 130 0.20 5.69 6.44
N ILE A 131 -0.04 7.01 6.40
CA ILE A 131 -0.78 7.72 7.45
C ILE A 131 -2.23 7.26 7.37
N ILE A 132 -2.72 6.49 8.33
CA ILE A 132 -4.15 6.13 8.38
C ILE A 132 -4.98 7.15 9.15
N GLU A 133 -4.33 7.87 10.07
CA GLU A 133 -4.93 8.94 10.87
C GLU A 133 -3.83 9.92 11.31
N ALA A 134 -4.10 11.21 11.21
CA ALA A 134 -3.29 12.28 11.76
C ALA A 134 -4.02 12.99 12.90
N GLN A 135 -3.40 13.06 14.06
CA GLN A 135 -3.91 13.74 15.25
C GLN A 135 -3.05 14.96 15.60
N ILE A 136 -3.59 15.85 16.43
CA ILE A 136 -2.89 17.05 16.86
C ILE A 136 -1.76 16.66 17.81
N GLY A 137 -0.54 17.12 17.53
CA GLY A 137 0.55 17.07 18.49
C GLY A 137 1.70 18.02 18.16
N MET A 138 2.63 18.18 19.09
CA MET A 138 3.73 19.15 18.94
C MET A 138 4.90 18.61 18.11
N ASN A 139 5.07 17.29 18.08
CA ASN A 139 6.12 16.61 17.33
C ASN A 139 5.57 16.11 16.00
N ASP A 140 6.09 16.65 14.90
CA ASP A 140 5.69 16.21 13.56
C ASP A 140 6.14 14.77 13.32
N PHE A 141 5.21 13.93 12.82
CA PHE A 141 5.45 12.55 12.42
C PHE A 141 5.83 11.59 13.56
N GLU A 142 5.47 11.91 14.80
CA GLU A 142 5.54 10.96 15.90
C GLU A 142 4.49 9.86 15.69
N ILE A 143 4.93 8.60 15.62
CA ILE A 143 4.01 7.44 15.53
C ILE A 143 3.47 7.16 16.92
N ILE A 144 2.14 7.22 17.07
CA ILE A 144 1.45 6.90 18.33
C ILE A 144 0.84 5.49 18.30
N GLU A 145 0.54 4.98 17.11
CA GLU A 145 -0.02 3.65 16.92
C GLU A 145 0.37 3.10 15.55
N CYS A 146 0.66 1.81 15.48
CA CYS A 146 0.81 1.06 14.23
C CYS A 146 -0.27 -0.02 14.18
N ASN A 147 -1.34 0.23 13.42
CA ASN A 147 -2.50 -0.65 13.35
C ASN A 147 -2.20 -1.96 12.63
N PHE A 148 -1.32 -1.91 11.62
CA PHE A 148 -0.79 -3.10 10.95
C PHE A 148 0.62 -2.83 10.39
N PRO A 149 1.54 -3.80 10.44
CA PRO A 149 2.92 -3.61 10.03
C PRO A 149 3.09 -3.56 8.51
N ALA A 150 4.26 -3.07 8.06
CA ALA A 150 4.64 -3.06 6.66
C ALA A 150 5.04 -4.47 6.19
N VAL A 151 4.85 -4.74 4.91
CA VAL A 151 5.19 -5.99 4.23
C VAL A 151 6.15 -5.71 3.08
N LYS A 152 7.27 -6.42 3.07
CA LYS A 152 8.29 -6.35 2.01
C LYS A 152 8.59 -7.72 1.41
N LEU A 153 9.06 -7.69 0.17
CA LEU A 153 9.70 -8.82 -0.49
C LEU A 153 11.12 -8.40 -0.86
N ASN A 154 12.11 -8.88 -0.11
CA ASN A 154 13.48 -8.36 -0.16
C ASN A 154 13.47 -6.83 0.01
N ASN A 155 13.97 -6.08 -0.98
CA ASN A 155 14.00 -4.63 -0.95
C ASN A 155 12.80 -3.95 -1.63
N LEU A 156 11.79 -4.70 -2.07
CA LEU A 156 10.54 -4.18 -2.64
C LEU A 156 9.48 -4.02 -1.54
N MET A 157 8.85 -2.86 -1.47
CA MET A 157 7.69 -2.59 -0.61
C MET A 157 6.41 -3.11 -1.29
N ILE A 158 5.71 -4.05 -0.64
CA ILE A 158 4.42 -4.57 -1.12
C ILE A 158 3.27 -3.81 -0.47
N LYS A 159 3.35 -3.56 0.84
CA LYS A 159 2.36 -2.79 1.59
C LYS A 159 3.00 -2.00 2.72
N LYS A 160 2.72 -0.70 2.77
CA LYS A 160 3.17 0.18 3.85
C LYS A 160 2.42 -0.12 5.16
N ALA A 161 3.07 0.10 6.29
CA ALA A 161 2.45 0.02 7.60
C ALA A 161 1.37 1.10 7.75
N GLY A 162 0.22 0.74 8.31
CA GLY A 162 -0.83 1.71 8.63
C GLY A 162 -0.56 2.32 10.00
N VAL A 163 -0.18 3.60 10.02
CA VAL A 163 0.21 4.29 11.26
C VAL A 163 -0.67 5.50 11.57
N LYS A 164 -0.93 5.69 12.86
CA LYS A 164 -1.45 6.95 13.38
C LYS A 164 -0.29 7.81 13.83
N ILE A 165 -0.32 9.09 13.45
CA ILE A 165 0.75 10.03 13.76
C ILE A 165 0.24 11.30 14.41
N LEU A 166 1.14 11.99 15.11
CA LEU A 166 0.96 13.38 15.51
C LEU A 166 1.51 14.33 14.46
N LEU A 167 0.80 15.43 14.22
CA LEU A 167 1.24 16.54 13.37
C LEU A 167 0.91 17.88 14.03
N ASN A 168 1.81 18.85 13.86
CA ASN A 168 1.57 20.20 14.33
C ASN A 168 0.55 20.92 13.42
N PRO A 169 -0.60 21.38 13.95
CA PRO A 169 -1.62 22.04 13.16
C PRO A 169 -1.20 23.40 12.59
N ASP A 170 -0.14 24.03 13.12
CA ASP A 170 0.43 25.26 12.56
C ASP A 170 1.19 25.00 11.25
N LYS A 171 1.56 23.74 10.98
CA LYS A 171 2.33 23.33 9.80
C LYS A 171 1.56 22.46 8.83
N PHE A 172 0.54 21.75 9.31
CA PHE A 172 -0.20 20.76 8.55
C PHE A 172 -1.71 20.94 8.71
N ASN A 173 -2.42 20.81 7.60
CA ASN A 173 -3.88 20.75 7.61
C ASN A 173 -4.33 19.30 7.88
N LEU A 174 -4.66 18.99 9.13
CA LEU A 174 -5.08 17.64 9.53
C LEU A 174 -6.39 17.22 8.83
N ASN A 175 -7.30 18.14 8.55
CA ASN A 175 -8.53 17.82 7.83
C ASN A 175 -8.24 17.41 6.38
N LEU A 176 -7.29 18.07 5.72
CA LEU A 176 -6.79 17.64 4.40
C LEU A 176 -6.18 16.24 4.50
N ILE A 177 -5.19 16.04 5.36
CA ILE A 177 -4.45 14.76 5.44
C ILE A 177 -5.39 13.59 5.75
N ASN A 178 -6.35 13.77 6.66
CA ASN A 178 -7.31 12.73 7.02
C ASN A 178 -8.41 12.49 5.98
N LYS A 179 -8.55 13.33 4.94
CA LYS A 179 -9.61 13.19 3.91
C LYS A 179 -9.10 13.07 2.49
N ALA A 180 -7.85 13.44 2.23
CA ALA A 180 -7.22 13.35 0.92
C ALA A 180 -7.26 11.91 0.40
N SER A 181 -7.55 11.79 -0.89
CA SER A 181 -7.64 10.53 -1.59
C SER A 181 -6.27 9.84 -1.63
N ILE A 182 -6.25 8.52 -1.40
CA ILE A 182 -5.03 7.72 -1.49
C ILE A 182 -4.94 7.08 -2.87
N TYR A 183 -3.88 7.37 -3.62
CA TYR A 183 -3.59 6.74 -4.92
C TYR A 183 -2.89 5.39 -4.78
N TRP A 184 -2.93 4.55 -5.83
CA TRP A 184 -2.42 3.18 -5.88
C TRP A 184 -3.05 2.22 -4.84
N ALA A 185 -4.21 2.57 -4.29
CA ALA A 185 -4.86 1.84 -3.19
C ALA A 185 -6.14 1.20 -3.69
N PHE A 186 -6.24 -0.13 -3.58
CA PHE A 186 -7.39 -0.84 -4.13
C PHE A 186 -8.64 -0.69 -3.26
N ARG A 187 -8.50 -0.76 -1.93
CA ARG A 187 -9.62 -0.60 -0.98
C ARG A 187 -9.14 -0.06 0.36
N ARG A 188 -9.87 0.90 0.94
CA ARG A 188 -9.62 1.49 2.27
C ARG A 188 -10.93 1.80 2.96
N LYS A 189 -10.95 1.72 4.30
CA LYS A 189 -12.09 2.13 5.14
C LYS A 189 -12.01 3.56 5.60
N ASN A 190 -10.80 4.09 5.76
CA ASN A 190 -10.55 5.36 6.42
C ASN A 190 -10.60 6.57 5.49
N ARG A 191 -10.34 6.41 4.19
CA ARG A 191 -10.28 7.51 3.20
C ARG A 191 -10.64 7.04 1.80
N LYS A 192 -11.07 7.97 0.95
CA LYS A 192 -11.24 7.74 -0.49
C LYS A 192 -9.94 7.20 -1.10
N TYR A 193 -10.06 6.32 -2.08
CA TYR A 193 -8.93 5.64 -2.67
C TYR A 193 -9.08 5.52 -4.19
N PHE A 194 -7.96 5.59 -4.89
CA PHE A 194 -7.86 5.47 -6.33
C PHE A 194 -6.85 4.42 -6.71
N ASP A 195 -7.24 3.58 -7.66
CA ASP A 195 -6.39 2.54 -8.23
C ASP A 195 -6.74 2.36 -9.70
N LEU A 196 -5.72 2.11 -10.53
CA LEU A 196 -5.90 1.99 -11.97
C LEU A 196 -6.77 0.81 -12.38
N SER A 197 -7.04 -0.16 -11.49
CA SER A 197 -7.95 -1.26 -11.78
C SER A 197 -9.44 -0.89 -11.68
N GLN A 198 -9.78 0.26 -11.09
CA GLN A 198 -11.15 0.72 -10.94
C GLN A 198 -11.77 1.00 -12.32
N GLY A 199 -13.02 0.57 -12.53
CA GLY A 199 -13.72 0.73 -13.81
C GLY A 199 -13.39 -0.31 -14.88
N TRP A 200 -12.41 -1.21 -14.64
CA TRP A 200 -12.10 -2.30 -15.56
C TRP A 200 -13.00 -3.52 -15.32
N GLY A 201 -13.26 -4.29 -16.38
CA GLY A 201 -13.98 -5.56 -16.26
C GLY A 201 -13.25 -6.58 -15.37
N SER A 202 -13.99 -7.53 -14.81
CA SER A 202 -13.54 -8.43 -13.72
C SER A 202 -12.25 -9.21 -13.99
N ASN A 203 -11.88 -9.43 -15.27
CA ASN A 203 -10.64 -10.07 -15.67
C ASN A 203 -9.51 -9.08 -15.98
N SER A 204 -9.82 -7.90 -16.55
CA SER A 204 -8.82 -6.91 -16.96
C SER A 204 -8.19 -6.20 -15.76
N GLN A 205 -8.93 -6.04 -14.65
CA GLN A 205 -8.43 -5.44 -13.41
C GLN A 205 -7.22 -6.19 -12.79
N TRP A 206 -6.99 -7.45 -13.17
CA TRP A 206 -5.86 -8.26 -12.67
C TRP A 206 -4.58 -8.06 -13.48
N ARG A 207 -4.65 -7.29 -14.57
CA ARG A 207 -3.49 -6.88 -15.38
C ARG A 207 -3.05 -5.45 -15.05
N THR A 208 -3.47 -4.93 -13.91
CA THR A 208 -2.98 -3.67 -13.36
C THR A 208 -1.59 -3.89 -12.78
N ASP A 209 -0.68 -2.96 -13.08
CA ASP A 209 0.69 -3.04 -12.61
C ASP A 209 0.78 -2.62 -11.14
N LEU A 210 1.54 -3.39 -10.34
CA LEU A 210 1.90 -2.97 -9.01
C LEU A 210 2.87 -1.79 -9.08
N ARG A 211 2.61 -0.76 -8.28
CA ARG A 211 3.60 0.29 -8.01
C ARG A 211 4.82 -0.30 -7.29
N LEU A 212 5.99 -0.14 -7.90
CA LEU A 212 7.23 -0.71 -7.39
C LEU A 212 8.06 0.31 -6.59
N ASP A 213 7.91 0.29 -5.26
CA ASP A 213 8.70 1.10 -4.33
C ASP A 213 9.90 0.29 -3.81
N ILE A 214 11.13 0.73 -4.09
CA ILE A 214 12.37 -0.03 -3.83
C ILE A 214 13.27 0.70 -2.82
N GLU A 215 13.74 -0.04 -1.82
CA GLU A 215 14.80 0.41 -0.92
C GLU A 215 16.17 0.01 -1.50
N THR A 216 17.13 0.93 -1.50
CA THR A 216 18.53 0.63 -1.77
C THR A 216 19.37 0.92 -0.54
N GLU A 217 20.68 0.68 -0.58
CA GLU A 217 21.59 1.08 0.49
C GLU A 217 21.49 2.59 0.78
N ASN A 218 21.40 3.41 -0.28
CA ASN A 218 21.56 4.86 -0.20
C ASN A 218 20.27 5.66 -0.41
N SER A 219 19.18 5.03 -0.87
CA SER A 219 17.97 5.75 -1.23
C SER A 219 16.68 4.95 -1.07
N TYR A 220 15.57 5.68 -1.07
CA TYR A 220 14.21 5.18 -1.27
C TYR A 220 13.76 5.61 -2.67
N ILE A 221 13.43 4.64 -3.52
CA ILE A 221 12.94 4.89 -4.88
C ILE A 221 11.44 4.59 -4.89
N TYR A 222 10.64 5.60 -5.16
CA TYR A 222 9.19 5.52 -5.25
C TYR A 222 8.78 5.33 -6.71
N ASN A 223 7.97 4.31 -6.98
CA ASN A 223 7.43 3.95 -8.30
C ASN A 223 8.51 3.84 -9.41
N VAL A 224 9.45 2.91 -9.29
CA VAL A 224 10.62 2.82 -10.18
C VAL A 224 10.26 2.71 -11.68
N THR A 225 9.08 2.18 -11.99
CA THR A 225 8.54 2.03 -13.35
C THR A 225 7.91 3.30 -13.91
N GLY A 226 7.71 4.34 -13.09
CA GLY A 226 7.16 5.62 -13.52
C GLY A 226 7.98 6.24 -14.64
N ARG A 227 7.29 6.68 -15.70
CA ARG A 227 7.89 7.30 -16.89
C ARG A 227 8.65 8.59 -16.54
N PHE A 228 8.10 9.43 -15.69
CA PHE A 228 8.62 10.78 -15.46
C PHE A 228 9.43 10.87 -14.16
N ASN A 229 10.72 11.20 -14.27
CA ASN A 229 11.60 11.37 -13.12
C ASN A 229 11.46 12.75 -12.49
N LEU A 230 10.83 12.83 -11.32
CA LEU A 230 10.65 14.08 -10.59
C LEU A 230 11.98 14.67 -10.08
N ASN A 231 13.06 13.89 -9.96
CA ASN A 231 14.40 14.42 -9.63
C ASN A 231 15.11 15.09 -10.80
N SER A 232 14.61 14.94 -12.03
CA SER A 232 15.27 15.45 -13.24
C SER A 232 14.22 15.95 -14.23
N PRO A 233 13.67 17.16 -14.01
CA PRO A 233 12.59 17.67 -14.83
C PRO A 233 12.96 17.79 -16.31
N THR A 234 12.08 17.30 -17.17
CA THR A 234 12.16 17.40 -18.62
C THR A 234 11.05 18.29 -19.16
N ILE A 235 11.11 18.64 -20.44
CA ILE A 235 10.01 19.36 -21.12
C ILE A 235 8.72 18.51 -21.06
N GLU A 236 8.81 17.21 -21.36
CA GLU A 236 7.66 16.29 -21.28
C GLU A 236 7.05 16.23 -19.87
N LEU A 237 7.88 16.18 -18.81
CA LEU A 237 7.36 16.24 -17.44
C LEU A 237 6.66 17.57 -17.17
N THR A 238 7.21 18.69 -17.66
CA THR A 238 6.59 20.01 -17.45
C THR A 238 5.23 20.10 -18.14
N GLU A 239 5.09 19.52 -19.33
CA GLU A 239 3.82 19.41 -20.04
C GLU A 239 2.83 18.52 -19.27
N GLU A 240 3.27 17.37 -18.76
CA GLU A 240 2.44 16.46 -17.95
C GLU A 240 1.93 17.14 -16.67
N LEU A 241 2.81 17.81 -15.94
CA LEU A 241 2.47 18.56 -14.73
C LEU A 241 1.45 19.66 -15.03
N ASN A 242 1.62 20.40 -16.13
CA ASN A 242 0.67 21.43 -16.53
C ASN A 242 -0.69 20.85 -16.94
N GLN A 243 -0.74 19.67 -17.56
CA GLN A 243 -2.00 18.99 -17.92
C GLN A 243 -2.82 18.58 -16.68
N GLN A 244 -2.14 18.20 -15.60
CA GLN A 244 -2.76 17.81 -14.33
C GLN A 244 -2.91 18.98 -13.34
N ASP A 245 -2.57 20.21 -13.73
CA ASP A 245 -2.48 21.38 -12.83
C ASP A 245 -1.67 21.09 -11.55
N LEU A 246 -0.50 20.46 -11.70
CA LEU A 246 0.40 20.12 -10.61
C LEU A 246 1.70 20.92 -10.67
N GLU A 247 2.14 21.40 -9.52
CA GLU A 247 3.53 21.80 -9.33
C GLU A 247 4.41 20.58 -9.06
N LEU A 248 5.73 20.72 -9.31
CA LEU A 248 6.68 19.62 -9.09
C LEU A 248 6.64 19.08 -7.64
N ASN A 249 6.53 19.96 -6.65
CA ASN A 249 6.46 19.54 -5.24
C ASN A 249 5.14 18.81 -4.91
N GLU A 250 4.05 19.16 -5.56
CA GLU A 250 2.74 18.51 -5.39
C GLU A 250 2.78 17.09 -5.98
N ALA A 251 3.39 16.92 -7.16
CA ALA A 251 3.65 15.61 -7.74
C ALA A 251 4.59 14.76 -6.87
N VAL A 252 5.59 15.38 -6.22
CA VAL A 252 6.45 14.69 -5.24
C VAL A 252 5.63 14.25 -4.02
N GLU A 253 4.73 15.08 -3.48
CA GLU A 253 3.84 14.70 -2.37
C GLU A 253 3.00 13.47 -2.73
N LEU A 254 2.32 13.50 -3.88
CA LEU A 254 1.53 12.36 -4.38
C LEU A 254 2.40 11.13 -4.57
N THR A 255 3.60 11.27 -5.14
CA THR A 255 4.49 10.13 -5.37
C THR A 255 5.00 9.56 -4.05
N VAL A 256 5.38 10.37 -3.07
CA VAL A 256 6.00 9.89 -1.82
C VAL A 256 4.96 9.41 -0.80
N PHE A 257 3.93 10.22 -0.55
CA PHE A 257 2.91 9.97 0.48
C PHE A 257 1.66 9.26 -0.05
N ARG A 258 1.48 9.22 -1.38
CA ARG A 258 0.27 8.71 -2.06
C ARG A 258 -0.97 9.57 -1.87
N HIS A 259 -0.84 10.74 -1.25
CA HIS A 259 -1.87 11.75 -1.06
C HIS A 259 -1.21 13.10 -0.80
N PHE A 260 -1.96 14.20 -0.87
CA PHE A 260 -1.45 15.51 -0.54
C PHE A 260 -1.24 15.71 0.96
N MET A 261 -0.05 16.21 1.32
CA MET A 261 0.29 16.57 2.70
C MET A 261 0.04 18.05 2.98
N LYS A 262 0.22 18.91 1.98
CA LYS A 262 0.07 20.37 2.10
C LYS A 262 -0.79 20.98 1.00
N CYS A 263 -0.76 20.42 -0.21
CA CYS A 263 -1.56 20.91 -1.32
C CYS A 263 -3.06 20.78 -1.01
N THR A 264 -3.84 21.82 -1.28
CA THR A 264 -5.29 21.86 -1.03
C THR A 264 -6.11 21.81 -2.31
N LYS A 265 -5.49 21.51 -3.46
CA LYS A 265 -6.20 21.32 -4.73
C LYS A 265 -7.12 20.11 -4.65
N ASP A 266 -8.13 20.09 -5.51
CA ASP A 266 -8.98 18.91 -5.66
C ASP A 266 -8.14 17.73 -6.19
N ASP A 267 -8.34 16.56 -5.61
CA ASP A 267 -7.63 15.32 -5.96
C ASP A 267 -8.53 14.34 -6.74
N SER A 268 -9.70 14.80 -7.20
CA SER A 268 -10.68 13.94 -7.85
C SER A 268 -10.32 13.44 -9.26
N ASP A 269 -9.36 14.08 -9.95
CA ASP A 269 -9.00 13.80 -11.36
C ASP A 269 -7.49 13.91 -11.65
N LEU A 270 -6.65 13.40 -10.74
CA LEU A 270 -5.20 13.34 -10.94
C LEU A 270 -4.75 11.94 -11.34
N PHE A 271 -3.68 11.88 -12.14
CA PHE A 271 -3.07 10.65 -12.64
C PHE A 271 -1.58 10.60 -12.27
N PRO A 272 -1.23 10.43 -10.97
CA PRO A 272 0.16 10.45 -10.54
C PRO A 272 0.93 9.16 -10.86
N TYR A 273 0.29 8.20 -11.54
CA TYR A 273 0.76 6.82 -11.74
C TYR A 273 2.07 6.71 -12.54
N ASP A 274 2.39 7.71 -13.35
CA ASP A 274 3.59 7.75 -14.18
C ASP A 274 4.76 8.51 -13.53
N PHE A 275 4.57 9.08 -12.34
CA PHE A 275 5.64 9.78 -11.63
C PHE A 275 6.53 8.81 -10.86
N ARG A 276 7.85 9.03 -10.92
CA ARG A 276 8.84 8.37 -10.07
C ARG A 276 9.68 9.41 -9.33
N PHE A 277 10.10 9.07 -8.12
CA PHE A 277 10.95 9.92 -7.29
C PHE A 277 11.96 9.11 -6.49
N GLU A 278 13.17 9.62 -6.35
CA GLU A 278 14.23 9.06 -5.53
C GLU A 278 14.59 10.03 -4.39
N GLU A 279 14.42 9.56 -3.16
CA GLU A 279 14.81 10.23 -1.94
C GLU A 279 16.13 9.64 -1.42
N GLN A 280 17.17 10.47 -1.27
CA GLN A 280 18.44 10.02 -0.68
C GLN A 280 18.28 9.82 0.82
N LYS A 281 18.78 8.70 1.33
CA LYS A 281 18.90 8.49 2.78
C LYS A 281 19.93 9.47 3.32
N VAL A 282 19.58 10.19 4.39
CA VAL A 282 20.53 11.10 5.04
C VAL A 282 21.65 10.27 5.66
N ASN A 283 22.84 10.31 5.06
CA ASN A 283 24.03 9.68 5.62
C ASN A 283 24.39 10.38 6.94
N ARG A 284 24.19 9.69 8.07
CA ARG A 284 24.60 10.16 9.41
C ARG A 284 26.13 10.18 9.63
N THR A 285 26.94 10.03 8.58
CA THR A 285 28.40 9.88 8.68
C THR A 285 29.20 11.19 8.57
N ARG A 286 28.56 12.37 8.71
CA ARG A 286 29.27 13.64 8.91
C ARG A 286 28.71 14.43 10.09
N MET A 287 28.78 13.84 11.29
CA MET A 287 29.05 14.65 12.49
C MET A 287 30.54 14.52 12.79
N ILE A 288 31.35 15.33 12.10
CA ILE A 288 32.70 15.63 12.57
C ILE A 288 32.49 16.61 13.73
N PHE A 289 32.78 16.16 14.94
CA PHE A 289 32.99 17.04 16.07
C PHE A 289 34.16 17.96 15.74
N ILE A 290 33.90 19.27 15.70
CA ILE A 290 34.89 20.32 15.99
C ILE A 290 34.25 21.26 16.99
#